data_AF-A0A2K2UA08-F1
#
_entry.id   AF-A0A2K2UA08-F1
#
_cell.length_a   1.000
_cell.length_b   1.000
_cell.length_c   1.000
_cell.angle_alpha   90.00
_cell.angle_beta   90.00
_cell.angle_gamma   90.00
#
_symmetry.space_group_name_H-M   'P 1'
#
loop_
_entity.id
_entity.type
_entity.pdbx_description
1 polymer ?
#
loop_
_entity_poly.entity_id
_entity_poly.type
_entity_poly.pdbx_seq_one_letter_code
_entity_poly.pdbx_strand_id
1 'polypeptide(L)' 'MADENGRRPACPKCGSGSVAAILWGMPAYSEQLESDLEEGRVVLGGCCVTGDDPKWHCNACGHEWGHCDILSQ' A
#
# COMPACT_ATOMS: atom_id res chain seq x y z
N MET A 1 24.75 -1.30 6.57
CA MET A 1 24.14 -1.21 7.91
C MET A 1 23.13 -0.09 7.82
N ALA A 2 21.84 -0.43 7.58
CA ALA A 2 20.72 0.48 7.31
C ALA A 2 21.07 1.52 6.21
N ASP A 3 20.23 2.26 5.48
CA ASP A 3 18.91 2.82 5.66
C ASP A 3 18.54 3.35 4.25
N GLU A 4 17.46 2.88 3.62
CA GLU A 4 16.85 3.67 2.54
C GLU A 4 15.32 3.56 2.60
N ASN A 5 14.83 4.05 3.75
CA ASN A 5 13.62 4.85 3.84
C ASN A 5 12.35 4.26 3.19
N GLY A 6 11.85 3.17 3.78
CA GLY A 6 10.43 2.78 3.73
C GLY A 6 9.52 3.80 4.43
N ARG A 7 9.59 5.07 4.03
CA ARG A 7 8.69 6.11 4.53
C ARG A 7 7.34 5.91 3.85
N ARG A 8 6.43 5.24 4.56
CA ARG A 8 5.01 5.31 4.24
C ARG A 8 4.64 6.79 4.18
N PRO A 9 4.18 7.30 3.04
CA PRO A 9 3.85 8.72 2.93
C PRO A 9 2.70 9.02 3.89
N ALA A 10 2.77 10.17 4.57
CA ALA A 10 1.61 10.66 5.28
C ALA A 10 0.50 11.00 4.28
N CYS A 11 -0.76 10.89 4.71
CA CYS A 11 -1.88 11.20 3.84
C CYS A 11 -1.84 12.66 3.40
N PRO A 12 -1.82 12.98 2.09
CA PRO A 12 -1.81 14.36 1.62
C PRO A 12 -3.14 15.09 1.90
N LYS A 13 -4.22 14.34 2.15
CA LYS A 13 -5.56 14.91 2.41
C LYS A 13 -5.77 15.31 3.87
N CYS A 14 -5.32 14.50 4.82
CA CYS A 14 -5.56 14.72 6.25
C CYS A 14 -4.29 14.84 7.11
N GLY A 15 -3.11 14.56 6.54
CA GLY A 15 -1.84 14.56 7.26
C GLY A 15 -1.63 13.37 8.21
N SER A 16 -2.53 12.39 8.22
CA SER A 16 -2.40 11.22 9.09
C SER A 16 -1.25 10.30 8.64
N GLY A 17 -0.51 9.77 9.61
CA GLY A 17 0.49 8.71 9.40
C GLY A 17 -0.13 7.31 9.30
N SER A 18 -1.44 7.17 9.52
CA SER A 18 -2.17 5.90 9.41
C SER A 18 -2.50 5.61 7.95
N VAL A 19 -1.50 5.16 7.20
CA VAL A 19 -1.59 4.83 5.77
C VAL A 19 -1.16 3.39 5.55
N ALA A 20 -2.04 2.62 4.91
CA ALA A 20 -1.80 1.25 4.47
C ALA A 20 -1.44 1.22 2.99
N ALA A 21 -0.62 0.27 2.57
CA ALA A 21 -0.35 0.01 1.15
C ALA A 21 -1.45 -0.87 0.56
N ILE A 22 -2.00 -0.50 -0.58
CA ILE A 22 -2.95 -1.33 -1.31
C ILE A 22 -2.16 -2.25 -2.23
N LEU A 23 -2.30 -3.55 -2.01
CA LEU A 23 -1.70 -4.58 -2.83
C LEU A 23 -2.71 -5.03 -3.88
N TRP A 24 -2.49 -4.67 -5.13
CA TRP A 24 -3.34 -5.04 -6.25
C TRP A 24 -2.80 -6.28 -6.97
N GLY A 25 -3.71 -7.06 -7.55
CA GLY A 25 -3.39 -8.28 -8.30
C GLY A 25 -3.35 -9.53 -7.42
N MET A 26 -2.49 -10.49 -7.79
CA MET A 26 -2.29 -11.75 -7.06
C MET A 26 -0.85 -11.86 -6.58
N PRO A 27 -0.50 -11.23 -5.44
CA PRO A 27 0.82 -11.45 -4.84
C PRO A 27 0.99 -12.92 -4.44
N ALA A 28 2.23 -13.37 -4.38
CA ALA A 28 2.55 -14.60 -3.67
C ALA A 28 2.19 -14.40 -2.19
N TYR A 29 1.18 -15.12 -1.71
CA TYR A 29 0.88 -15.19 -0.28
C TYR A 29 2.13 -15.71 0.44
N SER A 30 2.70 -14.88 1.29
CA SER A 30 3.87 -15.18 2.11
C SER A 30 3.55 -14.76 3.54
N GLU A 31 4.13 -15.42 4.54
CA GLU A 31 3.87 -15.15 5.96
C GLU A 31 4.11 -13.67 6.32
N GLN A 32 5.07 -13.03 5.64
CA GLN A 32 5.35 -11.60 5.76
C GLN A 32 4.19 -10.71 5.29
N LEU A 33 3.53 -11.08 4.19
CA LEU A 33 2.36 -10.37 3.68
C LEU A 33 1.19 -10.54 4.64
N GLU A 34 0.95 -11.76 5.13
CA GLU A 34 -0.11 -12.05 6.10
C GLU A 34 0.04 -11.22 7.38
N SER A 35 1.27 -11.13 7.91
CA SER A 35 1.55 -10.31 9.08
C SER A 35 1.33 -8.81 8.80
N ASP A 36 1.68 -8.33 7.61
CA ASP A 36 1.46 -6.93 7.23
C ASP A 36 -0.03 -6.58 7.04
N LEU A 37 -0.83 -7.54 6.56
CA LEU A 37 -2.29 -7.43 6.52
C LEU A 37 -2.88 -7.37 7.93
N GLU A 38 -2.44 -8.27 8.82
CA GLU A 38 -2.94 -8.34 10.20
C GLU A 38 -2.59 -7.08 11.00
N GLU A 39 -1.40 -6.52 10.77
CA GLU A 39 -0.99 -5.24 11.35
C GLU A 39 -1.66 -4.01 10.69
N GLY A 40 -2.50 -4.21 9.68
CA GLY A 40 -3.21 -3.14 8.97
C GLY A 40 -2.27 -2.20 8.20
N ARG A 41 -1.08 -2.70 7.86
CA ARG A 41 -0.06 -2.00 7.08
C ARG A 41 -0.25 -2.20 5.58
N VAL A 42 -0.86 -3.31 5.18
CA VAL A 42 -1.27 -3.60 3.80
C VAL A 42 -2.74 -3.98 3.75
N VAL A 43 -3.42 -3.57 2.68
CA VAL A 43 -4.78 -3.99 2.35
C VAL A 43 -4.77 -4.64 0.97
N LEU A 44 -5.52 -5.72 0.80
CA LEU A 44 -5.67 -6.36 -0.51
C LEU A 44 -6.68 -5.57 -1.34
N GLY A 45 -6.22 -5.04 -2.47
CA GLY A 45 -7.06 -4.44 -3.48
C GLY A 45 -7.76 -5.50 -4.34
N GLY A 46 -8.43 -5.04 -5.39
CA GLY A 46 -9.01 -5.90 -6.40
C GLY A 46 -7.98 -6.66 -7.25
N CYS A 47 -8.46 -7.64 -8.01
CA CYS A 47 -7.62 -8.47 -8.88
C CYS A 47 -7.23 -7.75 -10.20
N CYS A 48 -8.00 -6.74 -10.64
CA CYS A 48 -7.69 -5.97 -11.83
C CYS A 48 -6.74 -4.82 -11.50
N VAL A 49 -5.48 -4.95 -11.91
CA VAL A 49 -4.51 -3.84 -11.92
C VAL A 49 -4.54 -3.23 -13.32
N THR A 50 -5.16 -2.08 -13.44
CA THR A 50 -5.12 -1.23 -14.65
C THR A 50 -3.87 -0.35 -14.71
N GLY A 51 -3.09 -0.30 -13.62
CA GLY A 51 -1.87 0.48 -13.49
C GLY A 51 -2.11 1.84 -12.84
N ASP A 52 -3.27 2.46 -13.12
CA ASP A 52 -3.71 3.70 -12.48
C ASP A 52 -4.31 3.51 -11.06
N ASP A 53 -4.27 2.27 -10.56
CA ASP A 53 -4.87 1.93 -9.28
C ASP A 53 -4.08 2.54 -8.10
N PRO A 54 -4.79 3.02 -7.06
CA PRO A 54 -4.16 3.69 -5.93
C PRO A 54 -3.25 2.73 -5.17
N LYS A 55 -2.00 3.14 -4.91
CA LYS A 55 -1.04 2.33 -4.14
C LYS A 55 -1.21 2.43 -2.62
N TRP A 56 -1.85 3.49 -2.13
CA TRP A 56 -1.95 3.80 -0.70
C TRP A 56 -3.40 4.05 -0.32
N HIS A 57 -3.79 3.59 0.87
CA HIS A 57 -5.09 3.79 1.49
C HIS A 57 -4.91 4.44 2.87
N CYS A 58 -5.56 5.57 3.13
CA CYS A 58 -5.53 6.17 4.46
C CYS A 58 -6.63 5.60 5.34
N ASN A 59 -6.24 4.87 6.40
CA ASN A 59 -7.16 4.33 7.40
C ASN A 59 -7.91 5.40 8.20
N ALA A 60 -7.40 6.64 8.22
CA ALA A 60 -8.02 7.72 8.99
C ALA A 60 -9.13 8.47 8.22
N CYS A 61 -9.01 8.61 6.89
CA CYS A 61 -9.95 9.42 6.09
C CYS A 61 -10.47 8.73 4.82
N GLY A 62 -10.01 7.51 4.53
CA GLY A 62 -10.37 6.74 3.33
C GLY A 62 -9.85 7.34 2.02
N HIS A 63 -8.86 8.23 2.07
CA HIS A 63 -8.25 8.74 0.84
C HIS A 63 -7.31 7.70 0.24
N GLU A 64 -7.33 7.59 -1.09
CA GLU A 64 -6.56 6.60 -1.83
C GLU A 64 -5.72 7.32 -2.90
N TRP A 65 -4.42 7.02 -2.98
CA TRP A 65 -3.50 7.71 -3.89
C TRP A 65 -2.24 6.91 -4.20
N GLY A 66 -1.43 7.43 -5.12
CA GLY A 66 -0.19 6.80 -5.60
C GLY A 66 -0.47 5.86 -6.76
N HIS A 67 0.53 5.64 -7.60
CA HIS A 67 0.40 4.80 -8.79
C HIS A 67 1.10 3.48 -8.55
N CYS A 68 0.45 2.37 -8.88
CA CYS A 68 1.06 1.05 -8.80
C CYS A 68 1.95 0.84 -10.04
N ASP A 69 3.19 1.33 -9.99
CA ASP A 69 4.21 0.99 -10.99
C ASP A 69 4.63 -0.47 -10.79
N ILE A 70 3.80 -1.40 -11.27
CA ILE A 70 4.08 -2.84 -11.25
C ILE A 70 4.91 -3.29 -12.47
N LEU A 71 5.27 -2.34 -13.34
CA LEU A 71 5.84 -2.60 -14.67
C LEU A 71 7.36 -2.33 -14.77
N SER A 72 8.03 -2.06 -13.65
CA SER A 72 9.49 -2.00 -13.61
C SER A 72 10.05 -3.29 -12.99
N GLN A 73 10.46 -4.18 -13.90
CA GLN A 73 11.12 -5.50 -13.78
C GLN A 73 12.00 -5.75 -12.55
#